data_AF-Q9FRT8-F1
#
_entry.id   AF-Q9FRT8-F1
#
_cell.length_a   1.000
_cell.length_b   1.000
_cell.length_c   1.000
_cell.angle_alpha   90.00
_cell.angle_beta   90.00
_cell.angle_gamma   90.00
#
_symmetry.space_group_name_H-M   'P 1'
#
loop_
_entity.id
_entity.type
_entity.pdbx_description
1 polymer ?
#
loop_
_entity_poly.entity_id
_entity_poly.type
_entity_poly.pdbx_seq_one_letter_code
_entity_poly.pdbx_strand_id
1 'polypeptide(L)'
;AADCNGACSPFEMPPCRSTDCRCIPIALFGGFCINPTGLSSVAKMIDEHPNLCQSDDECLKKGSGNFCARYPNHYMDYGWCFDSDSEAL
;
A
#
# COMPACT_ATOMS: atom_id res chain seq x y z
N ALA A 1 7.96 -11.05 -21.03
CA ALA A 1 7.87 -10.19 -19.83
C ALA A 1 6.60 -10.59 -19.08
N ALA A 2 6.62 -10.60 -17.75
CA ALA A 2 5.39 -10.77 -16.98
C ALA A 2 4.46 -9.58 -17.27
N ASP A 3 3.20 -9.85 -17.61
CA ASP A 3 2.21 -8.81 -17.85
C ASP A 3 1.69 -8.34 -16.48
N CYS A 4 2.38 -7.38 -15.86
CA CYS A 4 2.01 -6.82 -14.57
C CYS A 4 0.82 -5.88 -14.73
N ASN A 5 -0.35 -6.42 -15.06
CA ASN A 5 -1.60 -5.70 -15.26
C ASN A 5 -2.74 -6.49 -14.61
N GLY A 6 -3.79 -5.78 -14.20
CA GLY A 6 -4.99 -6.36 -13.60
C GLY A 6 -5.09 -6.13 -12.09
N ALA A 7 -6.16 -6.65 -11.49
CA ALA A 7 -6.41 -6.51 -10.07
C ALA A 7 -5.50 -7.41 -9.24
N CYS A 8 -5.11 -6.93 -8.07
CA CYS A 8 -4.42 -7.71 -7.05
C CYS A 8 -5.02 -7.46 -5.66
N SER A 9 -4.79 -8.40 -4.75
CA SER A 9 -5.00 -8.17 -3.33
C SER A 9 -3.67 -7.84 -2.66
N PRO A 10 -3.60 -6.80 -1.79
CA PRO A 10 -2.43 -6.54 -0.94
C PRO A 10 -2.02 -7.75 -0.09
N PHE A 11 -2.98 -8.63 0.20
CA PHE A 11 -2.79 -9.83 1.00
C PHE A 11 -2.34 -11.06 0.18
N GLU A 12 -2.27 -10.95 -1.15
CA GLU A 12 -1.82 -12.02 -2.03
C GLU A 12 -0.28 -12.13 -2.02
N MET A 13 0.24 -13.36 -1.88
CA MET A 13 1.68 -13.65 -1.89
C MET A 13 1.99 -14.84 -2.83
N PRO A 14 2.81 -14.65 -3.89
CA PRO A 14 3.37 -13.38 -4.36
C PRO A 14 2.27 -12.49 -4.97
N PRO A 15 2.34 -11.16 -4.79
CA PRO A 15 1.38 -10.26 -5.40
C PRO A 15 1.41 -10.42 -6.92
N CYS A 16 0.26 -10.26 -7.58
CA CYS A 16 0.18 -10.28 -9.05
C CYS A 16 0.66 -11.59 -9.70
N ARG A 17 0.71 -12.69 -8.94
CA ARG A 17 1.24 -13.99 -9.37
C ARG A 17 2.69 -13.95 -9.87
N SER A 18 3.44 -12.89 -9.57
CA SER A 18 4.83 -12.72 -10.00
C SER A 18 5.61 -11.83 -9.04
N THR A 19 6.82 -12.26 -8.68
CA THR A 19 7.77 -11.46 -7.88
C THR A 19 8.35 -10.28 -8.67
N ASP A 20 8.21 -10.30 -9.99
CA ASP A 20 8.64 -9.22 -10.87
C ASP A 20 7.64 -8.07 -10.93
N CYS A 21 6.45 -8.23 -10.33
CA CYS A 21 5.39 -7.24 -10.29
C CYS A 21 5.21 -6.65 -8.89
N ARG A 22 4.62 -5.47 -8.82
CA ARG A 22 4.17 -4.86 -7.55
C ARG A 22 2.66 -4.68 -7.58
N CYS A 23 2.00 -4.93 -6.45
CA CYS A 23 0.60 -4.58 -6.24
C CYS A 23 0.54 -3.17 -5.63
N ILE A 24 -0.31 -2.29 -6.16
CA ILE A 24 -0.60 -0.96 -5.60
C ILE A 24 -2.04 -0.95 -5.09
N PRO A 25 -2.28 -0.95 -3.77
CA PRO A 25 -3.62 -0.82 -3.23
C PRO A 25 -4.17 0.56 -3.57
N ILE A 26 -5.33 0.54 -4.20
CA ILE A 26 -6.22 1.69 -4.35
C ILE A 26 -7.37 1.63 -3.34
N ALA A 27 -7.52 0.49 -2.68
CA ALA A 27 -8.48 0.20 -1.62
C ALA A 27 -7.83 -0.77 -0.63
N LEU A 28 -8.39 -0.87 0.58
CA LEU A 28 -7.86 -1.70 1.67
C LEU A 28 -7.60 -3.16 1.27
N PHE A 29 -8.47 -3.74 0.43
CA PHE A 29 -8.37 -5.15 0.01
C PHE A 29 -8.10 -5.32 -1.49
N GLY A 30 -7.86 -4.22 -2.22
CA GLY A 30 -7.82 -4.25 -3.68
C GLY A 30 -6.84 -3.23 -4.26
N GLY A 31 -6.11 -3.65 -5.27
CA GLY A 31 -5.10 -2.86 -5.94
C GLY A 31 -4.95 -3.21 -7.41
N PHE A 32 -3.95 -2.60 -8.04
CA PHE A 32 -3.54 -2.92 -9.41
C PHE A 32 -2.10 -3.40 -9.47
N CYS A 33 -1.88 -4.41 -10.31
CA CYS A 33 -0.57 -4.88 -10.70
C CYS A 33 0.09 -3.91 -11.65
N ILE A 34 1.39 -3.70 -11.44
CA ILE A 34 2.21 -2.83 -12.26
C ILE A 34 3.66 -3.33 -12.31
N ASN A 35 4.37 -2.89 -13.36
CA ASN A 35 5.79 -3.18 -13.52
C ASN A 35 6.65 -2.29 -12.60
N PRO A 36 7.74 -2.81 -12.02
CA PRO A 36 8.64 -2.07 -11.14
C PRO A 36 9.36 -0.93 -11.85
N THR A 37 9.47 -0.94 -13.18
CA THR A 37 9.98 0.20 -13.97
C THR A 37 9.14 1.47 -13.80
N GLY A 38 7.89 1.36 -13.32
CA GLY A 38 7.03 2.49 -12.94
C GLY A 38 7.22 2.99 -11.50
N LEU A 39 8.24 2.52 -10.75
CA LEU A 39 8.39 2.78 -9.30
C LEU A 39 8.36 4.27 -8.93
N SER A 40 8.87 5.15 -9.79
CA SER A 40 8.82 6.59 -9.54
C SER A 40 7.39 7.13 -9.58
N SER A 41 6.58 6.65 -10.52
CA SER A 41 5.15 6.98 -10.62
C SER A 41 4.35 6.39 -9.45
N VAL A 42 4.76 5.22 -8.98
CA VAL A 42 4.19 4.52 -7.82
C VAL A 42 4.42 5.25 -6.52
N ALA A 43 5.67 5.63 -6.25
CA ALA A 43 6.03 6.32 -5.02
C ALA A 43 5.17 7.59 -4.88
N LYS A 44 4.96 8.30 -6.00
CA LYS A 44 4.09 9.47 -6.04
C LYS A 44 2.61 9.12 -5.77
N MET A 45 2.08 8.05 -6.36
CA MET A 45 0.71 7.60 -6.08
C MET A 45 0.51 7.20 -4.62
N ILE A 46 1.50 6.57 -3.98
CA ILE A 46 1.44 6.17 -2.57
C ILE A 46 1.48 7.41 -1.67
N ASP A 47 2.39 8.34 -1.95
CA ASP A 47 2.53 9.61 -1.21
C ASP A 47 1.23 10.44 -1.30
N GLU A 48 0.63 10.53 -2.49
CA GLU A 48 -0.62 11.27 -2.73
C GLU A 48 -1.88 10.55 -2.21
N HIS A 49 -1.84 9.24 -1.95
CA HIS A 49 -3.02 8.51 -1.50
C HIS A 49 -3.35 8.86 -0.04
N PRO A 50 -4.61 9.23 0.27
CA PRO A 50 -4.97 9.74 1.59
C PRO A 50 -4.74 8.72 2.71
N ASN A 51 -5.02 7.44 2.45
CA ASN A 51 -4.94 6.39 3.47
C ASN A 51 -3.70 5.49 3.37
N LEU A 52 -2.79 5.69 2.39
CA LEU A 52 -1.56 4.89 2.37
C LEU A 52 -0.47 5.61 3.15
N CYS A 53 0.41 4.82 3.76
CA CYS A 53 1.43 5.35 4.66
C CYS A 53 2.66 4.43 4.71
N GLN A 54 3.82 5.01 4.99
CA GLN A 54 5.04 4.29 5.37
C GLN A 54 5.29 4.39 6.88
N SER A 55 4.73 5.43 7.53
CA SER A 55 4.86 5.70 8.96
C SER A 55 3.58 6.30 9.56
N ASP A 56 3.47 6.24 10.88
CA ASP A 56 2.39 6.83 11.67
C ASP A 56 2.32 8.37 11.48
N ASP A 57 3.48 9.03 11.42
CA ASP A 57 3.59 10.47 11.13
C ASP A 57 2.93 10.85 9.79
N GLU A 58 2.99 9.97 8.78
CA GLU A 58 2.32 10.22 7.51
C GLU A 58 0.80 10.22 7.68
N CYS A 59 0.25 9.27 8.44
CA CYS A 59 -1.18 9.23 8.73
C CYS A 59 -1.65 10.48 9.47
N LEU A 60 -0.87 10.92 10.48
CA LEU A 60 -1.15 12.15 11.22
C LEU A 60 -1.14 13.38 10.31
N LYS A 61 -0.14 13.50 9.44
CA LYS A 61 -0.04 14.61 8.46
C LYS A 61 -1.18 14.60 7.45
N LYS A 62 -1.62 13.42 7.01
CA LYS A 62 -2.74 13.25 6.08
C LYS A 62 -4.11 13.41 6.76
N GLY A 63 -4.17 13.37 8.09
CA GLY A 63 -5.42 13.42 8.86
C GLY A 63 -6.32 12.20 8.62
N SER A 64 -5.73 11.06 8.24
CA SER A 64 -6.44 9.83 7.87
C SER A 64 -6.31 8.73 8.92
N GLY A 65 -5.84 9.10 10.11
CA GLY A 65 -5.51 8.18 11.20
C GLY A 65 -4.29 8.64 11.99
N ASN A 66 -3.95 7.91 13.04
CA ASN A 66 -2.72 8.08 13.82
C ASN A 66 -1.81 6.85 13.78
N PHE A 67 -2.25 5.76 13.15
CA PHE A 67 -1.51 4.49 13.09
C PHE A 67 -1.45 3.95 11.67
N CYS A 68 -0.26 3.58 11.23
CA CYS A 68 0.01 2.98 9.93
C CYS A 68 0.09 1.46 10.04
N ALA A 69 -1.03 0.78 9.77
CA ALA A 69 -1.08 -0.67 9.78
C ALA A 69 -0.44 -1.25 8.50
N ARG A 70 0.77 -1.79 8.62
CA ARG A 70 1.46 -2.44 7.49
C ARG A 70 0.73 -3.69 7.04
N TYR A 71 0.69 -3.90 5.72
CA TYR A 71 0.26 -5.17 5.17
C TYR A 71 1.24 -6.28 5.59
N PRO A 72 0.75 -7.51 5.87
CA PRO A 72 1.62 -8.64 6.21
C PRO A 72 2.49 -9.12 5.03
N ASN A 73 2.32 -8.53 3.84
CA ASN A 73 3.01 -8.86 2.62
C ASN A 73 4.38 -8.19 2.55
N HIS A 74 5.47 -8.97 2.65
CA HIS A 74 6.86 -8.46 2.59
C HIS A 74 7.25 -7.81 1.24
N TYR A 75 6.40 -7.93 0.20
CA TYR A 75 6.60 -7.23 -1.07
C TYR A 75 5.99 -5.81 -1.08
N MET A 76 5.45 -5.34 0.04
CA MET A 76 4.82 -4.02 0.18
C MET A 76 5.45 -3.26 1.35
N ASP A 77 6.01 -2.09 1.05
CA ASP A 77 6.75 -1.27 2.02
C ASP A 77 5.87 -0.22 2.73
N TYR A 78 4.56 -0.27 2.50
CA TYR A 78 3.58 0.68 3.01
C TYR A 78 2.37 -0.05 3.61
N GLY A 79 1.61 0.67 4.42
CA GLY A 79 0.42 0.22 5.12
C GLY A 79 -0.81 1.04 4.80
N TRP A 80 -1.82 0.88 5.65
CA TRP A 80 -3.06 1.64 5.62
C TRP A 80 -3.24 2.40 6.92
N CYS A 81 -3.65 3.66 6.83
CA CYS A 81 -3.92 4.50 7.99
C CYS A 81 -5.22 4.09 8.68
N PHE A 82 -5.16 4.02 10.00
CA PHE A 82 -6.30 3.83 10.87
C PHE A 82 -6.23 4.81 12.04
N ASP A 83 -7.39 5.25 12.53
CA ASP A 83 -7.50 5.85 13.86
C ASP A 83 -7.37 4.72 14.88
N SER A 84 -6.26 4.72 15.59
CA SER A 84 -6.05 3.88 16.76
C SER A 84 -6.72 4.55 17.96
N ASP A 85 -7.67 3.84 18.56
CA ASP A 85 -8.31 4.20 19.83
C ASP A 85 -7.37 4.07 21.04
N SER A 86 -6.06 3.88 20.84
CA SER A 86 -5.11 3.65 21.94
C SER A 86 -4.97 4.83 22.92
N GLU A 87 -5.55 5.99 22.61
CA GLU A 87 -5.70 7.11 23.56
C GLU A 87 -6.94 6.97 24.48
N ALA A 88 -7.76 5.93 24.31
CA ALA A 88 -9.00 5.69 25.07
C ALA A 88 -8.81 4.78 26.31
N LEU A 89 -7.58 4.52 26.75
CA LEU A 89 -7.25 3.69 27.92
C LEU A 89 -6.63 4.48 29.07
#